data_AF-G1VG71-F1
#
_entry.id   AF-G1VG71-F1
#
_cell.length_a   1.000
_cell.length_b   1.000
_cell.length_c   1.000
_cell.angle_alpha   90.00
_cell.angle_beta   90.00
_cell.angle_gamma   90.00
#
_symmetry.space_group_name_H-M   'P 1'
#
loop_
_entity.id
_entity.type
_entity.pdbx_description
1 polymer ?
#
loop_
_entity_poly.entity_id
_entity_poly.type
_entity_poly.pdbx_seq_one_letter_code
_entity_poly.pdbx_strand_id
1 'polypeptide(L)'
;MIESKNKTIISNYEAISNLFKSSNIKLENPYDMLEWIWIHMAINAAVISVIGKNGDINDSITSVHKLMNSLKLLATTIKTIRETTKIAASRGINMKHYRNELWVYKLPAQLSAIFMKRMFATNNLTRRIMELHGNIDDLLYICNSVYKEGKINNVSAPLFYQSLEDITRRITNK
;
A
#
# COMPACT_ATOMS: atom_id res chain seq x y z
N MET A 1 0.16 13.43 -9.07
CA MET A 1 -1.29 13.41 -8.80
C MET A 1 -1.70 14.78 -8.31
N ILE A 2 -2.92 15.21 -8.59
CA ILE A 2 -3.51 16.41 -7.97
C ILE A 2 -4.93 16.04 -7.54
N GLU A 3 -5.38 16.59 -6.41
CA GLU A 3 -6.75 16.39 -5.93
C GLU A 3 -7.78 16.71 -7.00
N SER A 4 -8.96 16.10 -6.96
CA SER A 4 -10.01 16.38 -7.93
C SER A 4 -10.48 17.84 -7.83
N LYS A 5 -10.79 18.43 -9.00
CA LYS A 5 -11.17 19.85 -9.14
C LYS A 5 -12.34 20.26 -8.24
N ASN A 6 -13.26 19.35 -7.97
CA ASN A 6 -14.43 19.57 -7.11
C ASN A 6 -14.12 19.62 -5.60
N LYS A 7 -12.89 19.32 -5.19
CA LYS A 7 -12.45 19.25 -3.78
C LYS A 7 -11.30 20.20 -3.45
N THR A 8 -10.54 20.60 -4.45
CA THR A 8 -9.37 21.44 -4.27
C THR A 8 -9.69 22.94 -4.25
N ILE A 9 -8.81 23.73 -3.61
CA ILE A 9 -8.83 25.21 -3.61
C ILE A 9 -7.81 25.82 -4.60
N ILE A 10 -7.13 24.98 -5.39
CA ILE A 10 -6.11 25.42 -6.34
C ILE A 10 -6.74 26.26 -7.46
N SER A 11 -6.43 27.57 -7.46
CA SER A 11 -7.04 28.54 -8.39
C SER A 11 -6.59 28.38 -9.84
N ASN A 12 -5.40 27.82 -10.07
CA ASN A 12 -4.80 27.61 -11.40
C ASN A 12 -4.81 26.14 -11.84
N TYR A 13 -5.82 25.36 -11.42
CA TYR A 13 -5.94 23.92 -11.66
C TYR A 13 -5.72 23.50 -13.12
N GLU A 14 -6.35 24.20 -14.06
CA GLU A 14 -6.26 23.91 -15.49
C GLU A 14 -4.86 24.17 -16.03
N ALA A 15 -4.20 25.23 -15.57
CA ALA A 15 -2.83 25.53 -15.98
C ALA A 15 -1.85 24.44 -15.52
N ILE A 16 -2.00 23.97 -14.27
CA ILE A 16 -1.21 22.86 -13.73
C ILE A 16 -1.51 21.57 -14.53
N SER A 17 -2.78 21.24 -14.73
CA SER A 17 -3.18 20.05 -15.49
C SER A 17 -2.61 20.05 -16.91
N ASN A 18 -2.65 21.20 -17.57
CA ASN A 18 -2.09 21.39 -18.91
C ASN A 18 -0.56 21.30 -18.93
N LEU A 19 0.14 21.76 -17.89
CA LEU A 19 1.60 21.63 -17.77
C LEU A 19 2.04 20.16 -17.64
N PHE A 20 1.33 19.36 -16.83
CA PHE A 20 1.59 17.92 -16.75
C PHE A 20 1.34 17.24 -18.11
N LYS A 21 0.23 17.59 -18.76
CA LYS A 21 -0.11 17.06 -20.10
C LYS A 21 0.91 17.47 -21.16
N SER A 22 1.39 18.71 -21.17
CA SER A 22 2.40 19.18 -22.13
C SER A 22 3.76 18.51 -21.90
N SER A 23 4.02 18.05 -20.68
CA SER A 23 5.19 17.25 -20.33
C SER A 23 5.00 15.75 -20.59
N ASN A 24 3.88 15.35 -21.22
CA ASN A 24 3.49 13.96 -21.45
C ASN A 24 3.40 13.10 -20.17
N ILE A 25 3.11 13.74 -19.03
CA ILE A 25 2.91 13.07 -17.75
C ILE A 25 1.40 12.91 -17.56
N LYS A 26 0.94 11.65 -17.57
CA LYS A 26 -0.44 11.33 -17.23
C LYS A 26 -0.70 11.70 -15.77
N LEU A 27 -1.68 12.56 -15.56
CA LEU A 27 -2.06 13.00 -14.25
C LEU A 27 -3.23 12.15 -13.72
N GLU A 28 -3.10 11.68 -12.48
CA GLU A 28 -4.16 11.01 -11.75
C GLU A 28 -4.83 11.98 -10.77
N ASN A 29 -6.16 11.87 -10.67
CA ASN A 29 -7.02 12.78 -9.94
C ASN A 29 -7.79 12.03 -8.85
N PRO A 30 -7.17 11.70 -7.71
CA PRO A 30 -7.90 11.11 -6.59
C PRO A 30 -8.99 12.06 -6.08
N TYR A 31 -10.05 11.49 -5.50
CA TYR A 31 -11.19 12.25 -4.99
C TYR A 31 -10.79 13.22 -3.86
N ASP A 32 -9.95 12.77 -2.93
CA ASP A 32 -9.36 13.57 -1.87
C ASP A 32 -7.92 13.09 -1.68
N MET A 33 -6.96 14.01 -1.68
CA MET A 33 -5.53 13.63 -1.63
C MET A 33 -5.15 13.01 -0.29
N LEU A 34 -5.70 13.49 0.83
CA LEU A 34 -5.37 12.98 2.15
C LEU A 34 -5.96 11.58 2.35
N GLU A 35 -7.21 11.38 1.95
CA GLU A 35 -7.84 10.06 1.94
C GLU A 35 -7.05 9.07 1.08
N TRP A 36 -6.65 9.48 -0.13
CA TRP A 36 -5.88 8.67 -1.05
C TRP A 36 -4.51 8.28 -0.46
N ILE A 37 -3.78 9.23 0.14
CA ILE A 37 -2.51 8.97 0.81
C ILE A 37 -2.70 7.92 1.91
N TRP A 38 -3.74 8.04 2.73
CA TRP A 38 -4.01 7.07 3.80
C TRP A 38 -4.33 5.67 3.29
N ILE A 39 -5.06 5.54 2.19
CA ILE A 39 -5.33 4.25 1.55
C ILE A 39 -4.04 3.61 1.06
N HIS A 40 -3.17 4.39 0.41
CA HIS A 40 -1.88 3.89 -0.07
C HIS A 40 -0.92 3.56 1.08
N MET A 41 -0.91 4.34 2.16
CA MET A 41 -0.18 3.99 3.39
C MET A 41 -0.66 2.66 3.96
N ALA A 42 -1.97 2.42 4.01
CA ALA A 42 -2.54 1.17 4.48
C ALA A 42 -2.14 -0.03 3.59
N ILE A 43 -2.20 0.12 2.27
CA ILE A 43 -1.77 -0.92 1.32
C ILE A 43 -0.28 -1.21 1.49
N ASN A 44 0.55 -0.17 1.54
CA ASN A 44 2.00 -0.30 1.70
C ASN A 44 2.33 -0.97 3.04
N ALA A 45 1.71 -0.56 4.14
CA ALA A 45 1.92 -1.18 5.46
C ALA A 45 1.63 -2.69 5.44
N ALA A 46 0.58 -3.12 4.75
CA ALA A 46 0.26 -4.54 4.60
C ALA A 46 1.33 -5.29 3.80
N VAL A 47 1.77 -4.73 2.67
CA VAL A 47 2.80 -5.32 1.81
C VAL A 47 4.14 -5.44 2.57
N ILE A 48 4.56 -4.36 3.21
CA ILE A 48 5.82 -4.26 3.96
C ILE A 48 5.83 -5.24 5.13
N SER A 49 4.75 -5.28 5.92
CA SER A 49 4.67 -6.19 7.07
C SER A 49 4.77 -7.67 6.66
N VAL A 50 4.22 -8.04 5.50
CA VAL A 50 4.31 -9.42 5.00
C VAL A 50 5.72 -9.72 4.50
N ILE A 51 6.37 -8.78 3.80
CA ILE A 51 7.77 -8.90 3.40
C ILE A 51 8.66 -9.04 4.64
N GLY A 52 8.60 -8.10 5.58
CA GLY A 52 9.45 -8.10 6.77
C GLY A 52 9.26 -9.35 7.64
N LYS A 53 8.04 -9.88 7.77
CA LYS A 53 7.79 -11.13 8.51
C LYS A 53 8.46 -12.34 7.85
N ASN A 54 8.46 -12.41 6.52
CA ASN A 54 8.84 -13.60 5.75
C ASN A 54 10.21 -13.48 5.06
N GLY A 55 10.84 -12.33 5.14
CA GLY A 55 12.10 -12.00 4.50
C GLY A 55 13.22 -11.71 5.50
N ASP A 56 14.38 -11.39 4.95
CA ASP A 56 15.52 -10.85 5.69
C ASP A 56 15.45 -9.31 5.65
N ILE A 57 15.52 -8.68 6.81
CA ILE A 57 15.52 -7.23 6.98
C ILE A 57 16.79 -6.61 6.37
N ASN A 58 17.88 -7.36 6.30
CA ASN A 58 19.14 -6.92 5.71
C ASN A 58 19.21 -7.11 4.18
N ASP A 59 18.30 -7.91 3.60
CA ASP A 59 18.23 -8.16 2.16
C ASP A 59 16.80 -7.94 1.64
N SER A 60 16.51 -6.66 1.40
CA SER A 60 15.20 -6.19 0.94
C SER A 60 14.87 -6.72 -0.46
N ILE A 61 15.85 -6.82 -1.35
CA ILE A 61 15.65 -7.24 -2.76
C ILE A 61 15.23 -8.71 -2.80
N THR A 62 15.97 -9.61 -2.14
CA THR A 62 15.62 -11.03 -2.10
C THR A 62 14.27 -11.25 -1.43
N SER A 63 13.97 -10.49 -0.38
CA SER A 63 12.69 -10.55 0.32
C SER A 63 11.51 -10.11 -0.54
N VAL A 64 11.68 -9.04 -1.31
CA VAL A 64 10.71 -8.57 -2.31
C VAL A 64 10.53 -9.62 -3.42
N HIS A 65 11.60 -10.21 -3.93
CA HIS A 65 11.53 -11.27 -4.94
C HIS A 65 10.80 -12.52 -4.43
N LYS A 66 11.04 -12.90 -3.17
CA LYS A 66 10.32 -14.00 -2.50
C LYS A 66 8.81 -13.74 -2.44
N LEU A 67 8.40 -12.50 -2.14
CA LEU A 67 6.99 -12.10 -2.19
C LEU A 67 6.43 -12.25 -3.60
N MET A 68 7.04 -11.58 -4.59
CA MET A 68 6.51 -11.49 -5.96
C MET A 68 6.35 -12.87 -6.62
N ASN A 69 7.19 -13.83 -6.26
CA ASN A 69 7.16 -15.18 -6.82
C ASN A 69 6.25 -16.17 -6.07
N SER A 70 5.75 -15.82 -4.87
CA SER A 70 4.98 -16.72 -4.00
C SER A 70 3.50 -16.39 -3.97
N LEU A 71 2.67 -17.26 -4.55
CA LEU A 71 1.20 -17.13 -4.48
C LEU A 71 0.68 -17.16 -3.04
N LYS A 72 1.29 -17.96 -2.17
CA LYS A 72 0.92 -18.03 -0.76
C LYS A 72 1.17 -16.70 -0.06
N LEU A 73 2.34 -16.09 -0.27
CA LEU A 73 2.65 -14.81 0.36
C LEU A 73 1.80 -13.69 -0.21
N LEU A 74 1.60 -13.63 -1.53
CA LEU A 74 0.71 -12.67 -2.17
C LEU A 74 -0.73 -12.81 -1.63
N ALA A 75 -1.25 -14.03 -1.48
CA ALA A 75 -2.59 -14.22 -0.91
C ALA A 75 -2.68 -13.75 0.55
N THR A 76 -1.62 -13.94 1.35
CA THR A 76 -1.52 -13.36 2.69
C THR A 76 -1.50 -11.84 2.63
N THR A 77 -0.70 -11.24 1.74
CA THR A 77 -0.69 -9.78 1.51
C THR A 77 -2.06 -9.23 1.17
N ILE A 78 -2.83 -9.92 0.32
CA ILE A 78 -4.21 -9.50 0.02
C ILE A 78 -5.10 -9.49 1.26
N LYS A 79 -4.99 -10.51 2.12
CA LYS A 79 -5.74 -10.55 3.39
C LYS A 79 -5.31 -9.43 4.31
N THR A 80 -4.01 -9.18 4.44
CA THR A 80 -3.46 -8.08 5.25
C THR A 80 -3.91 -6.71 4.71
N ILE A 81 -3.95 -6.51 3.38
CA ILE A 81 -4.46 -5.28 2.76
C ILE A 81 -5.92 -5.04 3.16
N ARG A 82 -6.75 -6.08 3.24
CA ARG A 82 -8.15 -5.94 3.69
C ARG A 82 -8.26 -5.52 5.15
N GLU A 83 -7.31 -5.93 5.98
CA GLU A 83 -7.26 -5.51 7.37
C GLU A 83 -6.81 -4.05 7.49
N THR A 84 -5.72 -3.68 6.83
CA THR A 84 -5.20 -2.31 6.90
C THR A 84 -6.10 -1.29 6.22
N THR A 85 -6.80 -1.66 5.14
CA THR A 85 -7.80 -0.77 4.52
C THR A 85 -9.02 -0.53 5.43
N LYS A 86 -9.36 -1.45 6.35
CA LYS A 86 -10.36 -1.17 7.40
C LYS A 86 -9.85 -0.13 8.41
N ILE A 87 -8.55 -0.15 8.71
CA ILE A 87 -7.92 0.89 9.56
C ILE A 87 -7.99 2.25 8.85
N ALA A 88 -7.71 2.31 7.55
CA ALA A 88 -7.90 3.55 6.80
C ALA A 88 -9.39 4.00 6.83
N ALA A 89 -10.34 3.06 6.69
CA ALA A 89 -11.76 3.37 6.75
C ALA A 89 -12.22 3.91 8.11
N SER A 90 -11.60 3.50 9.22
CA SER A 90 -11.97 3.99 10.56
C SER A 90 -11.65 5.46 10.77
N ARG A 91 -10.85 6.07 9.89
CA ARG A 91 -10.59 7.52 9.85
C ARG A 91 -11.71 8.35 9.21
N GLY A 92 -12.83 7.72 8.87
CA GLY A 92 -13.96 8.37 8.20
C GLY A 92 -13.85 8.37 6.67
N ILE A 93 -12.83 7.72 6.10
CA ILE A 93 -12.61 7.67 4.65
C ILE A 93 -13.74 6.88 3.97
N ASN A 94 -14.43 7.51 3.03
CA ASN A 94 -15.48 6.84 2.28
C ASN A 94 -14.90 6.00 1.14
N MET A 95 -14.70 4.71 1.42
CA MET A 95 -14.15 3.69 0.50
C MET A 95 -14.93 3.52 -0.82
N LYS A 96 -16.12 4.12 -0.97
CA LYS A 96 -16.86 4.12 -2.24
C LYS A 96 -16.15 4.94 -3.32
N HIS A 97 -15.44 6.00 -2.96
CA HIS A 97 -14.70 6.84 -3.92
C HIS A 97 -13.50 6.11 -4.53
N TYR A 98 -12.95 5.11 -3.83
CA TYR A 98 -11.73 4.38 -4.22
C TYR A 98 -12.02 2.94 -4.68
N ARG A 99 -13.25 2.65 -5.11
CA ARG A 99 -13.65 1.29 -5.57
C ARG A 99 -12.77 0.78 -6.71
N ASN A 100 -12.41 1.65 -7.65
CA ASN A 100 -11.61 1.30 -8.82
C ASN A 100 -10.15 0.97 -8.49
N GLU A 101 -9.65 1.41 -7.34
CA GLU A 101 -8.30 1.08 -6.86
C GLU A 101 -8.33 -0.19 -6.00
N LEU A 102 -9.40 -0.38 -5.23
CA LEU A 102 -9.50 -1.44 -4.23
C LEU A 102 -10.17 -2.73 -4.73
N TRP A 103 -10.85 -2.72 -5.88
CA TRP A 103 -11.66 -3.88 -6.32
C TRP A 103 -10.84 -5.16 -6.46
N VAL A 104 -9.60 -5.08 -6.95
CA VAL A 104 -8.73 -6.25 -7.14
C VAL A 104 -8.45 -6.94 -5.81
N TYR A 105 -8.41 -6.20 -4.71
CA TYR A 105 -8.19 -6.72 -3.37
C TYR A 105 -9.46 -7.31 -2.73
N LYS A 106 -10.65 -7.03 -3.30
CA LYS A 106 -11.94 -7.58 -2.84
C LYS A 106 -12.26 -8.96 -3.43
N LEU A 107 -11.68 -9.32 -4.58
CA LEU A 107 -11.78 -10.66 -5.16
C LEU A 107 -11.25 -11.74 -4.21
N PRO A 108 -11.62 -13.03 -4.33
CA PRO A 108 -10.99 -14.10 -3.55
C PRO A 108 -9.45 -14.01 -3.55
N ALA A 109 -8.82 -14.10 -2.36
CA ALA A 109 -7.41 -13.72 -2.19
C ALA A 109 -6.44 -14.49 -3.12
N GLN A 110 -6.76 -15.73 -3.46
CA GLN A 110 -5.99 -16.53 -4.41
C GLN A 110 -6.08 -15.99 -5.84
N LEU A 111 -7.27 -15.53 -6.27
CA LEU A 111 -7.43 -14.92 -7.59
C LEU A 111 -6.67 -13.61 -7.68
N SER A 112 -6.81 -12.73 -6.68
CA SER A 112 -6.04 -11.49 -6.57
C SER A 112 -4.53 -11.77 -6.60
N ALA A 113 -4.07 -12.80 -5.89
CA ALA A 113 -2.67 -13.19 -5.88
C ALA A 113 -2.16 -13.67 -7.25
N ILE A 114 -2.98 -14.39 -8.02
CA ILE A 114 -2.65 -14.79 -9.39
C ILE A 114 -2.50 -13.55 -10.28
N PHE A 115 -3.43 -12.60 -10.20
CA PHE A 115 -3.35 -11.34 -10.94
C PHE A 115 -2.08 -10.55 -10.57
N MET A 116 -1.79 -10.38 -9.28
CA MET A 116 -0.58 -9.68 -8.83
C MET A 116 0.70 -10.39 -9.28
N LYS A 117 0.77 -11.72 -9.17
CA LYS A 117 1.94 -12.49 -9.63
C LYS A 117 2.19 -12.30 -11.12
N ARG A 118 1.12 -12.37 -11.93
CA ARG A 118 1.21 -12.13 -13.37
C ARG A 118 1.66 -10.70 -13.65
N MET A 119 1.09 -9.71 -12.96
CA MET A 119 1.48 -8.29 -13.10
C MET A 119 2.98 -8.09 -12.82
N PHE A 120 3.53 -8.65 -11.73
CA PHE A 120 4.96 -8.55 -11.43
C PHE A 120 5.86 -9.26 -12.45
N ALA A 121 5.35 -10.30 -13.12
CA ALA A 121 6.08 -10.99 -14.17
C ALA A 121 6.06 -10.24 -15.52
N THR A 122 4.99 -9.50 -15.81
CA THR A 122 4.81 -8.83 -17.12
C THR A 122 5.10 -7.33 -17.11
N ASN A 123 5.11 -6.68 -15.94
CA ASN A 123 5.31 -5.24 -15.81
C ASN A 123 6.63 -4.92 -15.08
N ASN A 124 7.67 -4.66 -15.87
CA ASN A 124 9.00 -4.32 -15.37
C ASN A 124 9.01 -3.04 -14.51
N LEU A 125 8.17 -2.05 -14.83
CA LEU A 125 8.09 -0.81 -14.06
C LEU A 125 7.57 -1.10 -12.65
N THR A 126 6.45 -1.80 -12.53
CA THR A 126 5.88 -2.16 -11.22
C THR A 126 6.83 -3.03 -10.40
N ARG A 127 7.51 -3.97 -11.05
CA ARG A 127 8.55 -4.79 -10.41
C ARG A 127 9.69 -3.92 -9.87
N ARG A 128 10.21 -3.00 -10.69
CA ARG A 128 11.34 -2.15 -10.32
C ARG A 128 11.00 -1.19 -9.18
N ILE A 129 9.80 -0.62 -9.20
CA ILE A 129 9.29 0.22 -8.10
C ILE A 129 9.29 -0.56 -6.79
N MET A 130 8.84 -1.82 -6.82
CA MET A 130 8.81 -2.68 -5.64
C MET A 130 10.21 -3.02 -5.12
N GLU A 131 11.17 -3.30 -6.01
CA GLU A 131 12.57 -3.58 -5.65
C GLU A 131 13.28 -2.37 -5.03
N LEU A 132 12.93 -1.15 -5.47
CA LEU A 132 13.51 0.10 -4.95
C LEU A 132 12.85 0.56 -3.64
N HIS A 133 11.83 -0.15 -3.16
CA HIS A 133 11.10 0.17 -1.93
C HIS A 133 11.92 -0.28 -0.69
N GLY A 134 13.05 0.39 -0.45
CA GLY A 134 14.08 -0.06 0.50
C GLY A 134 14.45 0.89 1.63
N ASN A 135 13.83 2.08 1.73
CA ASN A 135 14.12 3.00 2.83
C ASN A 135 13.46 2.51 4.13
N ILE A 136 14.20 1.78 4.96
CA ILE A 136 13.69 1.11 6.17
C ILE A 136 12.97 2.11 7.10
N ASP A 137 13.47 3.34 7.26
CA ASP A 137 12.87 4.33 8.15
C ASP A 137 11.47 4.75 7.68
N ASP A 138 11.31 5.02 6.38
CA ASP A 138 10.02 5.35 5.78
C ASP A 138 9.05 4.18 5.90
N LEU A 139 9.54 2.95 5.67
CA LEU A 139 8.72 1.74 5.77
C LEU A 139 8.23 1.51 7.20
N LEU A 140 9.10 1.69 8.20
CA LEU A 140 8.75 1.59 9.61
C LEU A 140 7.79 2.69 10.03
N TYR A 141 7.99 3.92 9.55
CA TYR A 141 7.07 5.03 9.82
C TYR A 141 5.67 4.74 9.30
N ILE A 142 5.54 4.26 8.06
CA ILE A 142 4.25 3.90 7.44
C ILE A 142 3.57 2.79 8.25
N CYS A 143 4.29 1.71 8.55
CA CYS A 143 3.75 0.59 9.33
C CYS A 143 3.30 1.03 10.73
N ASN A 144 4.12 1.81 11.44
CA ASN A 144 3.81 2.30 12.77
C ASN A 144 2.62 3.27 12.78
N SER A 145 2.50 4.13 11.77
CA SER A 145 1.39 5.06 11.64
C SER A 145 0.05 4.31 11.50
N VAL A 146 0.00 3.33 10.59
CA VAL A 146 -1.19 2.49 10.40
C VAL A 146 -1.47 1.62 11.63
N TYR A 147 -0.43 1.08 12.28
CA TYR A 147 -0.58 0.29 13.51
C TYR A 147 -1.19 1.09 14.65
N LYS A 148 -0.62 2.27 14.96
CA LYS A 148 -1.12 3.14 16.03
C LYS A 148 -2.57 3.53 15.79
N GLU A 149 -2.89 3.92 14.56
CA GLU A 149 -4.25 4.29 14.18
C GLU A 149 -5.24 3.12 14.36
N GLY A 150 -4.84 1.92 13.96
CA GLY A 150 -5.66 0.72 14.13
C GLY A 150 -5.92 0.38 15.61
N LYS A 151 -4.91 0.55 16.47
CA LYS A 151 -5.06 0.36 17.92
C LYS A 151 -5.94 1.43 18.55
N ILE A 152 -5.77 2.71 18.22
CA ILE A 152 -6.59 3.82 18.73
C ILE A 152 -8.06 3.61 18.37
N ASN A 153 -8.34 3.21 17.13
CA ASN A 153 -9.70 3.00 16.64
C ASN A 153 -10.27 1.60 16.93
N ASN A 154 -9.56 0.75 17.69
CA ASN A 154 -9.96 -0.61 18.04
C ASN A 154 -10.32 -1.50 16.82
N VAL A 155 -9.62 -1.32 15.71
CA VAL A 155 -9.86 -2.09 14.48
C VAL A 155 -9.15 -3.44 14.58
N SER A 156 -9.88 -4.52 14.30
CA SER A 156 -9.30 -5.88 14.23
C SER A 156 -8.48 -6.07 12.96
N ALA A 157 -7.17 -6.27 13.14
CA ALA A 157 -6.20 -6.51 12.07
C ALA A 157 -5.12 -7.52 12.51
N PRO A 158 -5.50 -8.78 12.83
CA PRO A 158 -4.61 -9.75 13.46
C PRO A 158 -3.39 -10.14 12.60
N LEU A 159 -3.56 -10.30 11.28
CA LEU A 159 -2.44 -10.65 10.40
C LEU A 159 -1.43 -9.49 10.33
N PHE A 160 -1.94 -8.26 10.23
CA PHE A 160 -1.09 -7.08 10.21
C PHE A 160 -0.36 -6.86 11.54
N TYR A 161 -1.09 -6.86 12.66
CA TYR A 161 -0.51 -6.63 13.99
C TYR A 161 0.53 -7.69 14.33
N GLN A 162 0.22 -8.97 14.14
CA GLN A 162 1.18 -10.04 14.40
C GLN A 162 2.44 -9.88 13.55
N SER A 163 2.29 -9.52 12.27
CA SER A 163 3.44 -9.36 11.38
C SER A 163 4.34 -8.21 11.80
N LEU A 164 3.77 -7.07 12.22
CA LEU A 164 4.55 -5.94 12.67
C LEU A 164 5.23 -6.21 14.03
N GLU A 165 4.50 -6.81 14.98
CA GLU A 165 5.05 -7.20 16.28
C GLU A 165 6.21 -8.22 16.13
N ASP A 166 6.09 -9.17 15.19
CA ASP A 166 7.16 -10.12 14.86
C ASP A 166 8.40 -9.41 14.30
N ILE A 167 8.21 -8.43 13.41
CA ILE A 167 9.30 -7.62 12.84
C ILE A 167 10.00 -6.81 13.94
N THR A 168 9.24 -6.08 14.75
CA THR A 168 9.78 -5.25 15.84
C THR A 168 10.60 -6.09 16.80
N ARG A 169 10.12 -7.27 17.21
CA ARG A 169 10.89 -8.20 18.05
C ARG A 169 12.23 -8.61 17.44
N ARG A 170 12.30 -8.83 16.12
CA ARG A 170 13.55 -9.18 15.42
C ARG A 170 14.52 -8.01 15.32
N ILE A 171 14.01 -6.78 15.23
CA ILE A 171 14.84 -5.56 15.18
C ILE A 171 15.41 -5.26 16.56
N THR A 172 14.61 -5.38 17.63
CA THR A 172 15.04 -5.06 19.00
C THR A 172 15.98 -6.10 19.61
N ASN A 173 15.96 -7.35 19.12
CA ASN A 173 16.84 -8.42 19.60
C ASN A 173 18.17 -8.54 18.81
N LYS A 174 18.46 -7.60 17.90
CA LYS A 174 19.77 -7.43 17.26
C LYS A 174 20.62 -6.46 18.06
#